data_AF-A0A5C3PF12-F1
#
_entry.id   AF-A0A5C3PF12-F1
#
_cell.length_a   1.000
_cell.length_b   1.000
_cell.length_c   1.000
_cell.angle_alpha   90.00
_cell.angle_beta   90.00
_cell.angle_gamma   90.00
#
_symmetry.space_group_name_H-M   'P 1'
#
loop_
_entity.id
_entity.type
_entity.pdbx_description
1 polymer ?
#
loop_
_entity_poly.entity_id
_entity_poly.type
_entity_poly.pdbx_seq_one_letter_code
_entity_poly.pdbx_strand_id
1 'polypeptide(L)'
;MLWARISRLSSAPSLSQVCAPQSYLKLTSTKPREALVRLLTSDHPFGIEVGRRRSPQVPEHRRICRFCRKRKAIEKEEHVLLECEDERLEHLREARLLDALQPLLPGTRELYHRLPSMAFLNFVLGKERLLPVFAQYVYEVCQLVETVPYFLVHSDTELQSLDL
;
A
#
# COMPACT_ATOMS: atom_id res chain seq x y z
N MET A 1 -1.77 -2.95 -7.26
CA MET A 1 -1.06 -1.76 -7.81
C MET A 1 -0.50 -1.83 -9.25
N LEU A 2 -0.17 -2.99 -9.83
CA LEU A 2 0.33 -3.09 -11.24
C LEU A 2 -0.55 -2.36 -12.28
N TRP A 3 -1.86 -2.31 -12.03
CA TRP A 3 -2.80 -1.60 -12.89
C TRP A 3 -2.49 -0.10 -13.00
N ALA A 4 -1.97 0.55 -11.96
CA ALA A 4 -1.55 1.96 -12.00
C ALA A 4 -0.39 2.23 -12.98
N ARG A 5 0.45 1.21 -13.24
CA ARG A 5 1.51 1.29 -14.24
C ARG A 5 0.93 1.17 -15.64
N ILE A 6 0.05 0.18 -15.85
CA ILE A 6 -0.57 -0.09 -17.15
C ILE A 6 -1.54 1.02 -17.56
N SER A 7 -2.27 1.60 -16.61
CA SER A 7 -3.22 2.70 -16.88
C SER A 7 -2.54 4.03 -17.23
N ARG A 8 -1.22 4.15 -17.04
CA ARG A 8 -0.42 5.28 -17.53
C ARG A 8 0.17 5.06 -18.92
N LEU A 9 0.11 3.84 -19.43
CA LEU A 9 0.56 3.53 -20.77
C LEU A 9 -0.51 3.95 -21.79
N SER A 10 -0.08 4.33 -22.99
CA SER A 10 -0.99 4.47 -24.12
C SER A 10 -1.75 3.16 -24.36
N SER A 11 -2.89 3.22 -25.04
CA SER A 11 -3.68 2.03 -25.41
C SER A 11 -2.89 1.00 -26.22
N ALA A 12 -1.82 1.43 -26.90
CA ALA A 12 -0.82 0.59 -27.53
C ALA A 12 0.59 1.05 -27.12
N PRO A 13 1.14 0.54 -26.01
CA PRO A 13 2.50 0.87 -25.61
C PRO A 13 3.50 0.13 -26.48
N SER A 14 4.60 0.80 -26.85
CA SER A 14 5.72 0.12 -27.47
C SER A 14 6.45 -0.77 -26.44
N LEU A 15 7.19 -1.77 -26.93
CA LEU A 15 8.08 -2.56 -26.07
C LEU A 15 9.11 -1.68 -25.35
N SER A 16 9.60 -0.62 -26.00
CA SER A 16 10.54 0.32 -25.37
C SER A 16 9.92 1.07 -24.19
N GLN A 17 8.62 1.38 -24.24
CA GLN A 17 7.89 2.01 -23.13
C GLN A 17 7.64 1.03 -21.99
N VAL A 18 7.27 -0.22 -22.31
CA VAL A 18 7.04 -1.27 -21.30
C VAL A 18 8.35 -1.64 -20.58
N CYS A 19 9.44 -1.75 -21.32
CA CYS A 19 10.76 -2.12 -20.80
C CYS A 19 11.57 -0.91 -20.29
N ALA A 20 11.01 0.29 -20.29
CA ALA A 20 11.72 1.48 -19.82
C ALA A 20 12.12 1.33 -18.34
N PRO A 21 13.35 1.73 -17.98
CA PRO A 21 13.81 1.67 -16.60
C PRO A 21 12.90 2.52 -15.71
N GLN A 22 12.38 1.91 -14.65
CA GLN A 22 11.41 2.56 -13.78
C GLN A 22 12.13 3.41 -12.72
N SER A 23 11.60 4.61 -12.42
CA SER A 23 12.24 5.55 -11.49
C SER A 23 12.47 4.96 -10.09
N TYR A 24 11.62 4.05 -9.62
CA TYR A 24 11.82 3.37 -8.33
C TYR A 24 13.06 2.47 -8.30
N LEU A 25 13.56 2.00 -9.45
CA LEU A 25 14.80 1.20 -9.52
C LEU A 25 16.06 2.05 -9.33
N LYS A 26 15.96 3.38 -9.51
CA LYS A 26 17.07 4.32 -9.32
C LYS A 26 17.31 4.68 -7.86
N LEU A 27 16.43 4.28 -6.94
CA LEU A 27 16.58 4.53 -5.51
C LEU A 27 17.87 3.87 -5.01
N THR A 28 18.71 4.64 -4.30
CA THR A 28 20.00 4.18 -3.78
C THR A 28 19.86 3.28 -2.55
N SER A 29 18.84 3.52 -1.73
CA SER A 29 18.59 2.76 -0.51
C SER A 29 17.97 1.40 -0.83
N THR A 30 18.72 0.32 -0.55
CA THR A 30 18.33 -1.04 -0.93
C THR A 30 17.02 -1.50 -0.30
N LYS A 31 16.85 -1.36 1.03
CA LYS A 31 15.66 -1.88 1.73
C LYS A 31 14.35 -1.13 1.36
N PRO A 32 14.31 0.21 1.35
CA PRO A 32 13.17 0.96 0.82
C PRO A 32 12.81 0.60 -0.62
N ARG A 33 13.82 0.49 -1.49
CA ARG A 33 13.61 0.09 -2.89
C ARG A 33 12.99 -1.31 -2.98
N GLU A 34 13.51 -2.27 -2.24
CA GLU A 34 13.00 -3.63 -2.20
C GLU A 34 11.55 -3.68 -1.71
N ALA A 35 11.23 -2.97 -0.62
CA ALA A 35 9.87 -2.90 -0.11
C ALA A 35 8.89 -2.31 -1.13
N LEU A 36 9.29 -1.24 -1.83
CA LEU A 36 8.49 -0.64 -2.90
C LEU A 36 8.33 -1.58 -4.09
N VAL A 37 9.37 -2.31 -4.48
CA VAL A 37 9.28 -3.33 -5.54
C VAL A 37 8.28 -4.41 -5.14
N ARG A 38 8.40 -4.97 -3.92
CA ARG A 38 7.47 -5.98 -3.39
C ARG A 38 6.02 -5.47 -3.38
N LEU A 39 5.80 -4.22 -2.99
CA LEU A 39 4.48 -3.58 -3.06
C LEU A 39 3.94 -3.56 -4.50
N LEU A 40 4.75 -3.13 -5.47
CA LEU A 40 4.34 -3.00 -6.87
C LEU A 40 4.13 -4.34 -7.56
N THR A 41 4.82 -5.41 -7.14
CA THR A 41 4.72 -6.76 -7.71
C THR A 41 3.79 -7.69 -6.93
N SER A 42 2.95 -7.16 -6.02
CA SER A 42 2.05 -7.96 -5.17
C SER A 42 2.78 -9.01 -4.32
N ASP A 43 4.04 -8.73 -3.94
CA ASP A 43 4.89 -9.56 -3.08
C ASP A 43 5.03 -8.99 -1.64
N HIS A 44 4.13 -8.08 -1.26
CA HIS A 44 4.11 -7.43 0.05
C HIS A 44 3.38 -8.30 1.12
N PRO A 45 3.62 -8.05 2.43
CA PRO A 45 3.09 -8.88 3.52
C PRO A 45 1.64 -8.59 3.92
N PHE A 46 0.91 -7.77 3.14
CA PHE A 46 -0.46 -7.37 3.49
C PHE A 46 -1.44 -8.53 3.29
N GLY A 47 -2.50 -8.50 4.08
CA GLY A 47 -3.45 -9.60 4.20
C GLY A 47 -4.15 -9.97 2.89
N ILE A 48 -4.36 -9.01 1.98
CA ILE A 48 -4.90 -9.29 0.64
C ILE A 48 -4.06 -10.34 -0.13
N GLU A 49 -2.74 -10.25 -0.03
CA GLU A 49 -1.80 -11.15 -0.71
C GLU A 49 -1.49 -12.41 0.11
N VAL A 50 -1.38 -12.28 1.44
CA VAL A 50 -1.19 -13.43 2.33
C VAL A 50 -2.37 -14.39 2.22
N GLY A 51 -3.60 -13.88 2.28
CA GLY A 51 -4.81 -14.68 2.13
C GLY A 51 -4.94 -15.34 0.75
N ARG A 52 -4.48 -14.65 -0.32
CA ARG A 52 -4.47 -15.18 -1.69
C ARG A 52 -3.50 -16.35 -1.86
N ARG A 53 -2.38 -16.36 -1.13
CA ARG A 53 -1.33 -17.38 -1.25
C ARG A 53 -1.48 -18.56 -0.29
N ARG A 54 -2.43 -18.51 0.65
CA ARG A 54 -2.74 -19.62 1.55
C ARG A 54 -3.37 -20.81 0.82
N SER A 55 -3.27 -21.98 1.44
CA SER A 55 -3.95 -23.21 1.03
C SER A 55 -4.75 -23.76 2.23
N PRO A 56 -6.10 -23.80 2.17
CA PRO A 56 -6.93 -23.22 1.11
C PRO A 56 -6.82 -21.69 1.04
N GLN A 57 -7.12 -21.11 -0.12
CA GLN A 57 -7.15 -19.66 -0.29
C GLN A 57 -8.24 -19.04 0.58
N VAL A 58 -7.94 -17.90 1.20
CA VAL A 58 -8.94 -17.14 1.97
C VAL A 58 -9.78 -16.30 1.00
N PRO A 59 -11.12 -16.36 1.05
CA PRO A 59 -11.99 -15.47 0.26
C PRO A 59 -11.65 -14.00 0.50
N GLU A 60 -11.68 -13.16 -0.53
CA GLU A 60 -11.26 -11.76 -0.44
C GLU A 60 -12.00 -10.98 0.66
N HIS A 61 -13.32 -11.15 0.77
CA HIS A 61 -14.15 -10.51 1.78
C HIS A 61 -13.83 -10.92 3.23
N ARG A 62 -13.01 -11.96 3.43
CA ARG A 62 -12.53 -12.42 4.75
C ARG A 62 -11.06 -12.05 5.03
N ARG A 63 -10.37 -11.37 4.12
CA ARG A 63 -8.97 -10.92 4.30
C ARG A 63 -8.91 -9.62 5.09
N ILE A 64 -9.51 -9.63 6.27
CA ILE A 64 -9.70 -8.46 7.13
C ILE A 64 -8.37 -7.95 7.68
N CYS A 65 -8.25 -6.63 7.82
CA CYS A 65 -7.09 -5.97 8.38
C CYS A 65 -6.77 -6.48 9.78
N ARG A 66 -5.55 -7.01 9.96
CA ARG A 66 -5.06 -7.49 11.26
C ARG A 66 -4.92 -6.42 12.34
N PHE A 67 -4.87 -5.15 11.92
CA PHE A 67 -4.72 -4.00 12.80
C PHE A 67 -6.08 -3.55 13.33
N CYS A 68 -6.92 -2.93 12.48
CA CYS A 68 -8.20 -2.39 12.92
C CYS A 68 -9.30 -3.45 13.13
N ARG A 69 -9.18 -4.62 12.49
CA ARG A 69 -10.15 -5.74 12.55
C ARG A 69 -11.61 -5.35 12.26
N LYS A 70 -11.84 -4.21 11.58
CA LYS A 70 -13.17 -3.78 11.17
C LYS A 70 -13.68 -4.67 10.04
N ARG A 71 -14.96 -5.06 10.11
CA ARG A 71 -15.64 -5.98 9.20
C ARG A 71 -15.52 -5.60 7.73
N LYS A 72 -15.56 -4.30 7.41
CA LYS A 72 -15.47 -3.80 6.02
C LYS A 72 -14.05 -3.45 5.60
N ALA A 73 -13.07 -3.55 6.50
CA ALA A 73 -11.70 -3.19 6.26
C ALA A 73 -10.90 -4.40 5.77
N ILE A 74 -10.88 -4.62 4.45
CA ILE A 74 -9.99 -5.60 3.83
C ILE A 74 -8.55 -5.07 3.90
N GLU A 75 -7.57 -5.91 4.24
CA GLU A 75 -6.15 -5.55 4.35
C GLU A 75 -5.47 -5.37 2.97
N LYS A 76 -6.03 -4.47 2.15
CA LYS A 76 -5.50 -4.04 0.86
C LYS A 76 -4.47 -2.94 1.03
N GLU A 77 -3.73 -2.65 -0.04
CA GLU A 77 -2.67 -1.64 -0.01
C GLU A 77 -3.19 -0.24 0.37
N GLU A 78 -4.35 0.18 -0.14
CA GLU A 78 -4.92 1.49 0.21
C GLU A 78 -5.28 1.55 1.68
N HIS A 79 -5.90 0.50 2.19
CA HIS A 79 -6.31 0.46 3.59
C HIS A 79 -5.10 0.55 4.51
N VAL A 80 -4.11 -0.33 4.33
CA VAL A 80 -2.93 -0.37 5.19
C VAL A 80 -2.11 0.92 5.09
N LEU A 81 -1.87 1.41 3.87
CA LEU A 81 -1.00 2.56 3.64
C LEU A 81 -1.70 3.90 3.91
N LEU A 82 -3.02 4.02 3.74
CA LEU A 82 -3.68 5.32 3.73
C LEU A 82 -4.94 5.44 4.58
N GLU A 83 -5.58 4.37 5.05
CA GLU A 83 -6.92 4.49 5.66
C GLU A 83 -7.04 3.87 7.05
N CYS A 84 -6.16 2.94 7.41
CA CYS A 84 -6.29 2.18 8.65
C CYS A 84 -6.11 3.06 9.89
N GLU A 85 -7.13 3.14 10.73
CA GLU A 85 -7.16 3.95 11.97
C GLU A 85 -6.44 3.30 13.17
N ASP A 86 -5.65 2.24 12.95
CA ASP A 86 -4.77 1.75 14.02
C ASP A 86 -3.68 2.79 14.28
N GLU A 87 -3.54 3.20 15.54
CA GLU A 87 -2.67 4.29 15.97
C GLU A 87 -1.23 4.16 15.45
N ARG A 88 -0.71 2.92 15.31
CA ARG A 88 0.65 2.69 14.83
C ARG A 88 0.79 2.96 13.34
N LEU A 89 -0.22 2.58 12.55
CA LEU A 89 -0.25 2.87 11.11
C LEU A 89 -0.55 4.34 10.84
N GLU A 90 -1.46 4.93 11.62
CA GLU A 90 -1.74 6.37 11.55
C GLU A 90 -0.49 7.19 11.87
N HIS A 91 0.23 6.86 12.95
CA HIS A 91 1.47 7.54 13.30
C HIS A 91 2.51 7.48 12.19
N LEU A 92 2.72 6.32 11.56
CA LEU A 92 3.62 6.20 10.42
C LEU A 92 3.13 7.04 9.23
N ARG A 93 1.83 7.04 8.94
CA ARG A 93 1.27 7.83 7.84
C ARG A 93 1.50 9.32 8.06
N GLU A 94 1.24 9.81 9.26
CA GLU A 94 1.43 11.20 9.63
C GLU A 94 2.91 11.60 9.57
N ALA A 95 3.76 10.92 10.34
CA ALA A 95 5.14 11.33 10.54
C ALA A 95 6.08 10.97 9.38
N ARG A 96 5.86 9.81 8.73
CA ARG A 96 6.79 9.26 7.71
C ARG A 96 6.34 9.49 6.29
N LEU A 97 5.05 9.75 6.08
CA LEU A 97 4.52 10.08 4.75
C LEU A 97 4.13 11.55 4.66
N LEU A 98 3.14 12.02 5.40
CA LEU A 98 2.56 13.35 5.18
C LEU A 98 3.54 14.47 5.56
N ASP A 99 4.15 14.41 6.75
CA ASP A 99 5.13 15.42 7.19
C ASP A 99 6.39 15.41 6.33
N ALA A 100 6.85 14.21 5.93
CA ALA A 100 8.03 14.06 5.09
C ALA A 100 7.81 14.51 3.63
N LEU A 101 6.57 14.41 3.11
CA LEU A 101 6.21 14.90 1.78
C LEU A 101 5.96 16.41 1.76
N GLN A 102 5.51 17.01 2.86
CA GLN A 102 5.17 18.44 2.93
C GLN A 102 6.23 19.39 2.35
N PRO A 103 7.55 19.25 2.61
CA PRO A 103 8.55 20.14 2.02
C PRO A 103 8.75 19.93 0.50
N LEU A 104 8.41 18.76 -0.04
CA LEU A 104 8.54 18.40 -1.46
C LEU A 104 7.25 18.67 -2.25
N LEU A 105 6.13 18.75 -1.54
CA LEU A 105 4.79 18.92 -2.05
C LEU A 105 3.99 19.76 -1.06
N PRO A 106 4.12 21.10 -1.10
CA PRO A 106 3.26 21.97 -0.33
C PRO A 106 1.79 21.68 -0.66
N GLY A 107 0.96 21.49 0.37
CA GLY A 107 -0.43 21.07 0.19
C GLY A 107 -0.65 19.55 0.27
N THR A 108 0.31 18.79 0.84
CA THR A 108 0.23 17.32 0.88
C THR A 108 -1.02 16.84 1.61
N ARG A 109 -1.33 17.44 2.77
CA ARG A 109 -2.47 17.04 3.60
C ARG A 109 -3.80 17.30 2.90
N GLU A 110 -3.91 18.46 2.25
CA GLU A 110 -5.07 18.85 1.46
C GLU A 110 -5.27 17.89 0.29
N LEU A 111 -4.20 17.50 -0.41
CA LEU A 111 -4.27 16.49 -1.47
C LEU A 111 -4.67 15.11 -0.94
N TYR A 112 -4.10 14.69 0.18
CA TYR A 112 -4.41 13.41 0.82
C TYR A 112 -5.90 13.33 1.22
N HIS A 113 -6.47 14.39 1.80
CA HIS A 113 -7.88 14.41 2.21
C HIS A 113 -8.85 14.56 1.03
N ARG A 114 -8.43 15.18 -0.08
CA ARG A 114 -9.32 15.45 -1.23
C ARG A 114 -9.35 14.32 -2.25
N LEU A 115 -8.26 13.55 -2.37
CA LEU A 115 -8.14 12.50 -3.37
C LEU A 115 -8.58 11.15 -2.81
N PRO A 116 -9.27 10.31 -3.60
CA PRO A 116 -9.40 8.90 -3.27
C PRO A 116 -8.02 8.26 -3.05
N SER A 117 -7.91 7.32 -2.10
CA SER A 117 -6.64 6.69 -1.69
C SER A 117 -5.82 6.19 -2.87
N MET A 118 -6.45 5.48 -3.82
CA MET A 118 -5.76 5.02 -5.03
C MET A 118 -5.25 6.15 -5.92
N ALA A 119 -6.00 7.25 -6.05
CA ALA A 119 -5.57 8.41 -6.81
C ALA A 119 -4.35 9.08 -6.16
N PHE A 120 -4.34 9.18 -4.83
CA PHE A 120 -3.19 9.69 -4.08
C PHE A 120 -1.96 8.80 -4.25
N LEU A 121 -2.09 7.47 -4.09
CA LEU A 121 -0.99 6.52 -4.34
C LEU A 121 -0.43 6.65 -5.76
N ASN A 122 -1.32 6.70 -6.76
CA ASN A 122 -0.93 6.85 -8.15
C ASN A 122 -0.18 8.15 -8.41
N PHE A 123 -0.63 9.25 -7.79
CA PHE A 123 0.02 10.54 -7.84
C PHE A 123 1.43 10.47 -7.26
N VAL A 124 1.60 9.97 -6.04
CA VAL A 124 2.91 9.86 -5.36
C VAL A 124 3.86 8.98 -6.16
N LEU A 125 3.40 7.79 -6.60
CA LEU A 125 4.17 6.87 -7.43
C LEU A 125 4.56 7.45 -8.81
N GLY A 126 3.82 8.45 -9.28
CA GLY A 126 4.08 9.12 -10.56
C GLY A 126 5.12 10.24 -10.49
N LYS A 127 5.63 10.59 -9.30
CA LYS A 127 6.57 11.69 -9.10
C LYS A 127 7.89 11.16 -8.56
N GLU A 128 8.90 11.07 -9.42
CA GLU A 128 10.23 10.55 -9.08
C GLU A 128 10.83 11.18 -7.81
N ARG A 129 10.65 12.49 -7.63
CA ARG A 129 11.10 13.23 -6.44
C ARG A 129 10.47 12.79 -5.11
N LEU A 130 9.29 12.16 -5.14
CA LEU A 130 8.56 11.72 -3.94
C LEU A 130 8.84 10.25 -3.60
N LEU A 131 9.40 9.49 -4.54
CA LEU A 131 9.65 8.05 -4.37
C LEU A 131 10.58 7.71 -3.20
N PRO A 132 11.65 8.47 -2.88
CA PRO A 132 12.48 8.15 -1.73
C PRO A 132 11.70 8.15 -0.41
N VAL A 133 10.87 9.17 -0.20
CA VAL A 133 10.01 9.29 0.99
C VAL A 133 8.98 8.16 1.01
N PHE A 134 8.29 7.94 -0.10
CA PHE A 134 7.26 6.90 -0.19
C PHE A 134 7.84 5.49 0.01
N ALA A 135 9.00 5.19 -0.58
CA ALA A 135 9.67 3.91 -0.42
C ALA A 135 10.08 3.66 1.04
N GLN A 136 10.58 4.68 1.73
CA GLN A 136 10.95 4.59 3.14
C GLN A 136 9.71 4.33 4.01
N TYR A 137 8.62 5.06 3.77
CA TYR A 137 7.33 4.84 4.42
C TYR A 137 6.82 3.40 4.23
N VAL A 138 6.81 2.91 2.98
CA VAL A 138 6.38 1.54 2.65
C VAL A 138 7.24 0.50 3.37
N TYR A 139 8.55 0.73 3.46
CA TYR A 139 9.44 -0.16 4.20
C TYR A 139 9.09 -0.22 5.69
N GLU A 140 8.91 0.92 6.35
CA GLU A 140 8.54 0.97 7.78
C GLU A 140 7.17 0.34 8.04
N VAL A 141 6.19 0.57 7.16
CA VAL A 141 4.88 -0.10 7.24
C VAL A 141 5.02 -1.61 7.08
N CYS A 142 5.79 -2.09 6.10
CA CYS A 142 6.05 -3.52 5.93
C CYS A 142 6.69 -4.14 7.18
N GLN A 143 7.66 -3.46 7.80
CA GLN A 143 8.26 -3.91 9.05
C GLN A 143 7.22 -4.03 10.16
N LEU A 144 6.35 -3.02 10.33
CA LEU A 144 5.28 -3.07 11.30
C LEU A 144 4.30 -4.22 11.03
N VAL A 145 3.89 -4.41 9.78
CA VAL A 145 2.99 -5.51 9.36
C VAL A 145 3.58 -6.88 9.71
N GLU A 146 4.88 -7.06 9.53
CA GLU A 146 5.56 -8.32 9.86
C GLU A 146 5.59 -8.60 11.38
N THR A 147 5.45 -7.58 12.24
CA THR A 147 5.34 -7.76 13.70
C THR A 147 3.97 -8.24 14.18
N VAL A 148 2.93 -8.08 13.35
CA VAL A 148 1.54 -8.43 13.72
C VAL A 148 1.10 -9.67 12.96
N PRO A 149 0.65 -10.74 13.65
CA PRO A 149 0.16 -11.94 12.99
C PRO A 149 -1.00 -11.66 12.04
N TYR A 150 -1.05 -12.37 10.91
CA TYR A 150 -2.19 -12.31 9.99
C TYR A 150 -3.48 -12.70 10.71
N PHE A 151 -4.50 -11.86 10.61
CA PHE A 151 -5.81 -12.10 11.21
C PHE A 151 -6.67 -12.95 10.27
N LEU A 152 -6.95 -14.18 10.68
CA LEU A 152 -7.70 -15.15 9.89
C LEU A 152 -9.14 -15.21 10.37
N VAL A 153 -10.07 -14.85 9.49
CA VAL A 153 -11.51 -15.04 9.72
C VAL A 153 -11.95 -16.37 9.11
N HIS A 154 -12.41 -17.28 9.96
CA HIS A 154 -12.71 -18.66 9.61
C HIS A 154 -14.12 -18.85 9.03
N SER A 155 -15.07 -17.98 9.39
CA SER A 155 -16.48 -18.11 9.02
C SER A 155 -17.18 -16.78 8.78
N ASP A 156 -18.33 -16.80 8.10
CA ASP A 156 -19.15 -15.59 7.93
C ASP A 156 -19.77 -15.12 9.24
N THR A 157 -20.03 -16.03 10.18
CA THR A 157 -20.51 -15.69 11.52
C THR A 157 -19.46 -14.88 12.29
N GLU A 158 -18.20 -15.28 12.22
CA GLU A 158 -17.08 -14.53 12.80
C GLU A 158 -16.89 -13.19 12.09
N LEU A 159 -17.03 -13.14 10.76
CA LEU A 159 -16.99 -11.87 10.02
C LEU A 159 -18.09 -10.91 10.49
N GLN A 160 -19.29 -11.42 10.76
CA GLN A 160 -20.43 -10.63 11.21
C GLN A 160 -20.30 -10.13 12.65
N SER A 161 -19.49 -10.78 13.50
CA SER A 161 -19.26 -10.33 14.87
C SER A 161 -18.19 -9.23 15.00
N LEU A 162 -17.49 -8.89 13.91
CA LEU A 162 -16.55 -7.79 13.89
C LEU A 162 -17.27 -6.43 13.84
N ASP A 163 -16.64 -5.45 14.47
CA ASP A 163 -17.09 -4.05 14.44
C ASP A 163 -17.17 -3.54 13.00
N LEU A 164 -18.08 -2.59 12.77
CA LEU A 164 -18.38 -2.05 11.45
C LEU A 164 -17.19 -1.36 10.79
#